data_AF-A0A7H1B5E2-F1
#
_entry.id   AF-A0A7H1B5E2-F1
#
_cell.length_a   1.000
_cell.length_b   1.000
_cell.length_c   1.000
_cell.angle_alpha   90.00
_cell.angle_beta   90.00
_cell.angle_gamma   90.00
#
_symmetry.space_group_name_H-M   'P 1'
#
loop_
_entity.id
_entity.type
_entity.pdbx_description
1 polymer ?
#
loop_
_entity_poly.entity_id
_entity_poly.type
_entity_poly.pdbx_seq_one_letter_code
_entity_poly.pdbx_strand_id
1 'polypeptide(L)'
;MRARRHPGRGPDRRAGPGGPRGGRRHGGRVRVRTDTGTAPLIRPAGRHALLVELPDAERTAAFHAELLRRRAAGTLAPVAEIVPGATTVLLDGVAEPKALARELSAWDIPRTPPSDGTVITLPVVYDGPDLSEVAELWGVPEDEVAARHSSYTYRVAFCGFAPGFAYLTGLPAPLHVPRRATPRTRVPAGAVALAGPNSAVYPRATPGGWQIIGTFPDPGRLWDPTSDQAALLTPGTQVRFSPLESRATTAKAAPAEAAPTTPDGGAA
;
A
#
# COMPACT_ATOMS: atom_id res chain seq x y z
N MET A 1 -54.39 -25.54 -64.29
CA MET A 1 -55.28 -24.58 -64.98
C MET A 1 -55.82 -23.58 -63.95
N ARG A 2 -55.79 -22.28 -64.28
CA ARG A 2 -56.15 -21.14 -63.41
C ARG A 2 -57.67 -20.88 -63.39
N ALA A 3 -58.22 -20.43 -62.25
CA ALA A 3 -59.14 -19.27 -62.12
C ALA A 3 -59.48 -19.07 -60.62
N ARG A 4 -59.10 -17.96 -59.95
CA ARG A 4 -59.82 -16.67 -59.77
C ARG A 4 -61.15 -16.84 -59.01
N ARG A 5 -61.58 -16.04 -58.02
CA ARG A 5 -61.09 -14.92 -57.19
C ARG A 5 -62.21 -14.73 -56.14
N HIS A 6 -61.89 -14.50 -54.88
CA HIS A 6 -62.85 -14.04 -53.85
C HIS A 6 -62.83 -12.50 -53.74
N PRO A 7 -63.97 -11.88 -53.42
CA PRO A 7 -64.01 -10.63 -52.68
C PRO A 7 -64.84 -10.75 -51.39
N GLY A 8 -64.48 -10.01 -50.35
CA GLY A 8 -65.29 -9.88 -49.13
C GLY A 8 -64.53 -9.19 -48.00
N ARG A 9 -64.62 -7.86 -47.93
CA ARG A 9 -64.06 -6.99 -46.89
C ARG A 9 -64.99 -6.90 -45.66
N GLY A 10 -64.44 -7.19 -44.47
CA GLY A 10 -64.59 -6.45 -43.19
C GLY A 10 -65.92 -6.50 -42.40
N PRO A 11 -65.95 -5.99 -41.15
CA PRO A 11 -64.86 -5.38 -40.39
C PRO A 11 -64.66 -5.89 -38.94
N ASP A 12 -63.43 -5.67 -38.47
CA ASP A 12 -62.97 -5.15 -37.17
C ASP A 12 -63.66 -5.48 -35.83
N ARG A 13 -62.85 -5.98 -34.88
CA ARG A 13 -62.83 -5.78 -33.42
C ARG A 13 -62.26 -7.01 -32.71
N ARG A 14 -60.98 -6.98 -32.35
CA ARG A 14 -60.48 -7.71 -31.16
C ARG A 14 -59.43 -6.90 -30.41
N ALA A 15 -59.72 -6.71 -29.14
CA ALA A 15 -58.90 -6.10 -28.11
C ALA A 15 -57.61 -6.91 -27.87
N GLY A 16 -56.48 -6.21 -27.76
CA GLY A 16 -55.22 -6.74 -27.23
C GLY A 16 -54.98 -6.17 -25.82
N PRO A 17 -54.56 -7.00 -24.84
CA PRO A 17 -54.21 -6.52 -23.51
C PRO A 17 -52.72 -6.15 -23.41
N GLY A 18 -52.46 -5.02 -22.75
CA GLY A 18 -51.39 -4.86 -21.75
C GLY A 18 -49.93 -5.08 -22.17
N GLY A 19 -49.24 -4.00 -22.55
CA GLY A 19 -47.79 -3.92 -22.40
C GLY A 19 -47.43 -3.03 -21.19
N PRO A 20 -46.57 -3.47 -20.25
CA PRO A 20 -45.93 -2.55 -19.34
C PRO A 20 -44.64 -2.01 -19.97
N ARG A 21 -44.48 -0.69 -19.79
CA ARG A 21 -43.39 0.15 -20.25
C ARG A 21 -42.09 -0.16 -19.51
N GLY A 22 -40.99 0.23 -20.16
CA GLY A 22 -39.61 -0.05 -19.78
C GLY A 22 -39.23 0.38 -18.36
N GLY A 23 -38.52 -0.51 -17.69
CA GLY A 23 -37.68 -0.19 -16.54
C GLY A 23 -36.21 -0.27 -16.96
N ARG A 24 -35.53 0.88 -16.97
CA ARG A 24 -34.06 0.95 -17.04
C ARG A 24 -33.46 0.12 -15.90
N ARG A 25 -32.59 -0.85 -16.21
CA ARG A 25 -31.79 -1.55 -15.20
C ARG A 25 -30.35 -1.05 -15.25
N HIS A 26 -29.99 -0.27 -14.23
CA HIS A 26 -28.62 0.08 -13.89
C HIS A 26 -27.81 -1.15 -13.45
N GLY A 27 -26.53 -1.16 -13.82
CA GLY A 27 -25.40 -1.77 -13.10
C GLY A 27 -25.59 -3.21 -12.62
N GLY A 28 -25.28 -4.18 -13.49
CA GLY A 28 -25.22 -5.59 -13.11
C GLY A 28 -24.13 -5.85 -12.07
N ARG A 29 -24.54 -6.14 -10.82
CA ARG A 29 -23.68 -6.73 -9.79
C ARG A 29 -23.59 -8.23 -10.06
N VAL A 30 -22.38 -8.76 -10.19
CA VAL A 30 -22.12 -10.20 -10.13
C VAL A 30 -21.73 -10.52 -8.69
N ARG A 31 -22.51 -11.37 -8.02
CA ARG A 31 -22.16 -11.93 -6.70
C ARG A 31 -21.89 -13.42 -6.90
N VAL A 32 -20.80 -13.91 -6.33
CA VAL A 32 -20.42 -15.33 -6.34
C VAL A 32 -20.33 -15.82 -4.90
N ARG A 33 -20.77 -17.07 -4.65
CA ARG A 33 -20.64 -17.75 -3.34
C ARG A 33 -19.35 -18.58 -3.35
N THR A 34 -18.56 -18.44 -2.31
CA THR A 34 -17.43 -19.30 -1.96
C THR A 34 -17.65 -19.83 -0.55
N ASP A 35 -17.33 -21.10 -0.33
CA ASP A 35 -17.40 -21.74 0.98
C ASP A 35 -16.22 -21.25 1.82
N THR A 36 -16.51 -20.57 2.93
CA THR A 36 -15.56 -19.93 3.88
C THR A 36 -14.54 -18.93 3.30
N GLY A 37 -15.04 -17.76 2.90
CA GLY A 37 -14.22 -16.54 2.71
C GLY A 37 -14.72 -15.71 1.54
N THR A 38 -15.28 -14.54 1.83
CA THR A 38 -15.99 -13.65 0.89
C THR A 38 -15.29 -13.51 -0.47
N ALA A 39 -15.97 -13.89 -1.54
CA ALA A 39 -15.50 -13.76 -2.92
C ALA A 39 -15.05 -12.32 -3.25
N PRO A 40 -14.02 -12.14 -4.10
CA PRO A 40 -13.54 -10.82 -4.48
C PRO A 40 -14.65 -9.99 -5.15
N LEU A 41 -14.79 -8.72 -4.76
CA LEU A 41 -15.72 -7.80 -5.42
C LEU A 41 -15.00 -7.11 -6.57
N ILE A 42 -15.40 -7.41 -7.80
CA ILE A 42 -14.76 -6.88 -9.01
C ILE A 42 -15.62 -5.77 -9.61
N ARG A 43 -15.02 -4.60 -9.84
CA ARG A 43 -15.71 -3.41 -10.33
C ARG A 43 -14.95 -2.80 -11.52
N PRO A 44 -15.64 -2.30 -12.55
CA PRO A 44 -15.00 -1.48 -13.57
C PRO A 44 -14.41 -0.20 -12.97
N ALA A 45 -13.20 0.17 -13.39
CA ALA A 45 -12.53 1.41 -13.03
C ALA A 45 -12.20 2.21 -14.30
N GLY A 46 -13.23 2.70 -14.98
CA GLY A 46 -13.08 3.27 -16.33
C GLY A 46 -13.25 2.22 -17.43
N ARG A 47 -12.77 2.52 -18.65
CA ARG A 47 -13.03 1.69 -19.85
C ARG A 47 -12.13 0.47 -19.96
N HIS A 48 -10.90 0.57 -19.47
CA HIS A 48 -9.83 -0.43 -19.66
C HIS A 48 -9.24 -0.93 -18.35
N ALA A 49 -9.93 -0.75 -17.23
CA ALA A 49 -9.42 -1.20 -15.93
C ALA A 49 -10.48 -1.87 -15.05
N LEU A 50 -10.00 -2.73 -14.16
CA LEU A 50 -10.77 -3.40 -13.12
C LEU A 50 -10.17 -3.07 -11.76
N LEU A 51 -11.02 -2.71 -10.80
CA LEU A 51 -10.68 -2.67 -9.39
C LEU A 51 -11.23 -3.91 -8.71
N VAL A 52 -10.34 -4.73 -8.15
CA VAL A 52 -10.67 -5.92 -7.37
C VAL A 52 -10.57 -5.54 -5.90
N GLU A 53 -11.66 -5.65 -5.14
CA GLU A 53 -11.70 -5.42 -3.70
C GLU A 53 -11.68 -6.78 -2.97
N LEU A 54 -10.77 -6.92 -1.99
CA LEU A 54 -10.53 -8.13 -1.21
C LEU A 54 -10.85 -7.89 0.27
N PRO A 55 -11.12 -8.95 1.06
CA PRO A 55 -11.52 -8.80 2.47
C PRO A 55 -10.47 -8.13 3.36
N ASP A 56 -9.19 -8.37 3.08
CA ASP A 56 -8.07 -7.94 3.93
C ASP A 56 -6.76 -7.85 3.13
N ALA A 57 -5.71 -7.35 3.78
CA ALA A 57 -4.38 -7.17 3.19
C ALA A 57 -3.70 -8.50 2.84
N GLU A 58 -3.96 -9.58 3.59
CA GLU A 58 -3.38 -10.91 3.34
C GLU A 58 -3.93 -11.49 2.03
N ARG A 59 -5.25 -11.45 1.85
CA ARG A 59 -5.94 -11.84 0.62
C ARG A 59 -5.55 -10.96 -0.57
N THR A 60 -5.35 -9.65 -0.34
CA THR A 60 -4.87 -8.72 -1.38
C THR A 60 -3.48 -9.10 -1.86
N ALA A 61 -2.56 -9.37 -0.92
CA ALA A 61 -1.20 -9.78 -1.25
C ALA A 61 -1.16 -11.15 -1.95
N ALA A 62 -2.04 -12.08 -1.56
CA ALA A 62 -2.18 -13.37 -2.21
C ALA A 62 -2.69 -13.29 -3.63
N PHE A 63 -3.72 -12.47 -3.84
CA PHE A 63 -4.25 -12.20 -5.16
C PHE A 63 -3.19 -11.54 -6.07
N HIS A 64 -2.46 -10.56 -5.54
CA HIS A 64 -1.36 -9.91 -6.26
C HIS A 64 -0.25 -10.91 -6.66
N ALA A 65 0.18 -11.77 -5.73
CA ALA A 65 1.18 -12.80 -6.02
C ALA A 65 0.70 -13.78 -7.10
N GLU A 66 -0.56 -14.20 -7.05
CA GLU A 66 -1.14 -15.10 -8.04
C GLU A 66 -1.23 -14.45 -9.44
N LEU A 67 -1.59 -13.17 -9.52
CA LEU A 67 -1.56 -12.42 -10.78
C LEU A 67 -0.16 -12.38 -11.39
N LEU A 68 0.87 -12.09 -10.59
CA LEU A 68 2.26 -12.07 -11.06
C LEU A 68 2.73 -13.46 -11.49
N ARG A 69 2.41 -14.51 -10.72
CA ARG A 69 2.73 -15.90 -11.08
C ARG A 69 2.12 -16.29 -12.42
N ARG A 70 0.83 -15.98 -12.64
CA ARG A 70 0.15 -16.27 -13.90
C ARG A 70 0.67 -15.45 -15.06
N ARG A 71 1.01 -14.17 -14.84
CA ARG A 71 1.69 -13.31 -15.83
C ARG A 71 3.01 -13.95 -16.27
N ALA A 72 3.85 -14.37 -15.32
CA ALA A 72 5.12 -15.03 -15.61
C ALA A 72 4.93 -16.37 -16.34
N ALA A 73 3.88 -17.11 -16.02
CA ALA A 73 3.52 -18.36 -16.71
C ALA A 73 2.80 -18.14 -18.06
N GLY A 74 2.52 -16.90 -18.48
CA GLY A 74 1.77 -16.60 -19.71
C GLY A 74 0.30 -17.04 -19.68
N THR A 75 -0.26 -17.29 -18.50
CA THR A 75 -1.65 -17.78 -18.30
C THR A 75 -2.63 -16.68 -17.90
N LEU A 76 -2.13 -15.47 -17.62
CA LEU A 76 -2.95 -14.28 -17.38
C LEU A 76 -3.23 -13.58 -18.71
N ALA A 77 -4.50 -13.23 -18.96
CA ALA A 77 -4.84 -12.35 -20.08
C ALA A 77 -4.03 -11.03 -20.03
N PRO A 78 -3.70 -10.39 -21.17
CA PRO A 78 -2.89 -9.17 -21.16
C PRO A 78 -3.47 -8.07 -20.26
N VAL A 79 -2.69 -7.68 -19.26
CA VAL A 79 -2.90 -6.54 -18.37
C VAL A 79 -1.62 -5.72 -18.43
N ALA A 80 -1.72 -4.41 -18.70
CA ALA A 80 -0.55 -3.55 -18.74
C ALA A 80 0.04 -3.39 -17.33
N GLU A 81 -0.77 -2.94 -16.39
CA GLU A 81 -0.34 -2.62 -15.04
C GLU A 81 -1.14 -3.39 -13.98
N ILE A 82 -0.43 -3.89 -12.96
CA ILE A 82 -1.02 -4.53 -11.79
C ILE A 82 -0.56 -3.72 -10.58
N VAL A 83 -1.49 -3.01 -9.95
CA VAL A 83 -1.18 -2.06 -8.87
C VAL A 83 -1.88 -2.50 -7.59
N PRO A 84 -1.17 -3.08 -6.61
CA PRO A 84 -1.74 -3.42 -5.32
C PRO A 84 -1.96 -2.17 -4.46
N GLY A 85 -3.05 -2.18 -3.69
CA GLY A 85 -3.37 -1.23 -2.62
C GLY A 85 -3.55 -1.95 -1.29
N ALA A 86 -4.21 -1.30 -0.33
CA ALA A 86 -4.39 -1.86 1.02
C ALA A 86 -5.30 -3.10 1.04
N THR A 87 -6.48 -3.00 0.42
CA THR A 87 -7.47 -4.07 0.30
C THR A 87 -7.96 -4.23 -1.14
N THR A 88 -7.20 -3.70 -2.09
CA THR A 88 -7.59 -3.64 -3.50
C THR A 88 -6.42 -3.96 -4.42
N VAL A 89 -6.71 -4.43 -5.63
CA VAL A 89 -5.75 -4.48 -6.74
C VAL A 89 -6.39 -3.85 -7.97
N LEU A 90 -5.72 -2.85 -8.54
CA LEU A 90 -6.10 -2.25 -9.81
C LEU A 90 -5.39 -2.99 -10.96
N LEU A 91 -6.16 -3.43 -11.94
CA LEU A 91 -5.67 -3.99 -13.20
C LEU A 91 -5.96 -2.99 -14.30
N ASP A 92 -4.95 -2.37 -14.89
CA ASP A 92 -5.10 -1.34 -15.93
C ASP A 92 -4.55 -1.83 -17.29
N GLY A 93 -5.04 -1.21 -18.38
CA GLY A 93 -4.73 -1.61 -19.74
C GLY A 93 -5.32 -2.97 -20.14
N VAL A 94 -6.45 -3.34 -19.54
CA VAL A 94 -7.18 -4.58 -19.84
C VAL A 94 -8.00 -4.38 -21.12
N ALA A 95 -7.70 -5.18 -22.15
CA ALA A 95 -8.41 -5.13 -23.44
C ALA A 95 -9.89 -5.50 -23.31
N GLU A 96 -10.19 -6.58 -22.57
CA GLU A 96 -11.55 -7.10 -22.38
C GLU A 96 -11.92 -7.20 -20.88
N PRO A 97 -12.22 -6.08 -20.19
CA PRO A 97 -12.44 -6.07 -18.74
C PRO A 97 -13.57 -6.99 -18.27
N LYS A 98 -14.64 -7.13 -19.08
CA LYS A 98 -15.77 -8.02 -18.74
C LYS A 98 -15.42 -9.50 -18.84
N ALA A 99 -14.53 -9.87 -19.75
CA ALA A 99 -14.07 -11.24 -19.87
C ALA A 99 -13.15 -11.58 -18.69
N LEU A 100 -12.15 -10.72 -18.44
CA LEU A 100 -11.23 -10.89 -17.31
C LEU A 100 -11.96 -10.89 -15.97
N ALA A 101 -12.94 -10.00 -15.75
CA ALA A 101 -13.73 -10.02 -14.50
C ALA A 101 -14.47 -11.34 -14.27
N ARG A 102 -15.00 -11.98 -15.32
CA ARG A 102 -15.64 -13.30 -15.20
C ARG A 102 -14.62 -14.40 -14.89
N GLU A 103 -13.46 -14.35 -15.51
CA GLU A 103 -12.36 -15.28 -15.26
C GLU A 103 -11.87 -15.18 -13.80
N LEU A 104 -11.55 -13.97 -13.34
CA LEU A 104 -11.11 -13.70 -11.98
C LEU A 104 -12.14 -14.12 -10.92
N SER A 105 -13.43 -14.00 -11.24
CA SER A 105 -14.51 -14.45 -10.34
C SER A 105 -14.53 -15.97 -10.14
N ALA A 106 -13.90 -16.73 -11.03
CA ALA A 106 -13.78 -18.19 -10.96
C ALA A 106 -12.44 -18.65 -10.36
N TRP A 107 -11.53 -17.73 -10.04
CA TRP A 107 -10.25 -18.10 -9.45
C TRP A 107 -10.43 -18.46 -7.97
N ASP A 108 -9.87 -19.60 -7.60
CA ASP A 108 -9.55 -19.86 -6.20
C ASP A 108 -8.24 -19.16 -5.87
N ILE A 109 -8.29 -18.21 -4.93
CA ILE A 109 -7.11 -17.44 -4.51
C ILE A 109 -6.49 -18.20 -3.34
N PRO A 110 -5.38 -18.93 -3.57
CA PRO A 110 -4.73 -19.65 -2.49
C PRO A 110 -4.30 -18.65 -1.41
N ARG A 111 -4.33 -19.06 -0.14
CA ARG A 111 -3.59 -18.32 0.89
C ARG A 111 -2.12 -18.45 0.53
N THR A 112 -1.42 -17.33 0.36
CA THR A 112 0.00 -17.38 0.01
C THR A 112 0.75 -18.10 1.13
N PRO A 113 1.61 -19.09 0.82
CA PRO A 113 2.58 -19.53 1.80
C PRO A 113 3.50 -18.36 2.20
N PRO A 114 4.08 -18.38 3.40
CA PRO A 114 5.13 -17.44 3.77
C PRO A 114 6.20 -17.42 2.69
N SER A 115 6.61 -16.22 2.24
CA SER A 115 7.72 -16.08 1.31
C SER A 115 8.99 -16.65 1.95
N ASP A 116 9.67 -17.55 1.25
CA ASP A 116 11.02 -18.05 1.52
C ASP A 116 12.12 -17.01 1.20
N GLY A 117 11.72 -15.79 0.81
CA GLY A 117 12.62 -14.71 0.43
C GLY A 117 13.44 -14.12 1.57
N THR A 118 14.60 -13.57 1.19
CA THR A 118 15.52 -12.81 2.04
C THR A 118 14.81 -11.69 2.81
N VAL A 119 15.03 -11.63 4.13
CA VAL A 119 14.57 -10.53 4.98
C VAL A 119 15.50 -9.33 4.81
N ILE A 120 14.97 -8.20 4.36
CA ILE A 120 15.74 -6.95 4.27
C ILE A 120 15.80 -6.30 5.64
N THR A 121 17.02 -6.07 6.14
CA THR A 121 17.24 -5.37 7.40
C THR A 121 17.46 -3.87 7.15
N LEU A 122 16.66 -3.03 7.79
CA LEU A 122 16.74 -1.57 7.72
C LEU A 122 17.29 -1.02 9.06
N PRO A 123 18.53 -0.49 9.11
CA PRO A 123 19.06 0.16 10.30
C PRO A 123 18.31 1.45 10.66
N VAL A 124 17.92 1.63 11.92
CA VAL A 124 17.14 2.80 12.37
C VAL A 124 17.80 3.42 13.58
N VAL A 125 18.03 4.73 13.52
CA VAL A 125 18.27 5.54 14.72
C VAL A 125 16.91 5.93 15.28
N TYR A 126 16.57 5.52 16.49
CA TYR A 126 15.28 5.88 17.11
C TYR A 126 15.38 7.26 17.77
N ASP A 127 15.36 8.30 16.94
CA ASP A 127 15.50 9.71 17.29
C ASP A 127 14.27 10.54 16.87
N GLY A 128 13.14 9.87 16.64
CA GLY A 128 11.95 10.50 16.08
C GLY A 128 11.26 11.47 17.06
N PRO A 129 10.69 12.57 16.57
CA PRO A 129 10.02 13.56 17.40
C PRO A 129 8.73 13.06 18.07
N ASP A 130 8.14 11.96 17.58
CA ASP A 130 6.93 11.36 18.13
C ASP A 130 7.22 10.09 18.95
N LEU A 131 8.49 9.82 19.28
CA LEU A 131 8.89 8.62 20.01
C LEU A 131 8.22 8.56 21.40
N SER A 132 8.22 9.68 22.13
CA SER A 132 7.55 9.81 23.44
C SER A 132 6.03 9.64 23.33
N GLU A 133 5.38 10.26 22.34
CA GLU A 133 3.94 10.12 22.10
C GLU A 133 3.57 8.66 21.78
N VAL A 134 4.37 7.97 20.96
CA VAL A 134 4.19 6.54 20.68
C VAL A 134 4.41 5.68 21.92
N ALA A 135 5.39 6.03 22.76
CA ALA A 135 5.64 5.34 24.03
C ALA A 135 4.43 5.43 24.96
N GLU A 136 3.84 6.62 25.10
CA GLU A 136 2.61 6.85 25.86
C GLU A 136 1.43 6.04 25.32
N LEU A 137 1.23 6.05 24.00
CA LEU A 137 0.18 5.27 23.34
C LEU A 137 0.33 3.76 23.53
N TRP A 138 1.56 3.28 23.64
CA TRP A 138 1.87 1.86 23.89
C TRP A 138 1.93 1.51 25.37
N GLY A 139 1.89 2.50 26.27
CA GLY A 139 2.00 2.31 27.71
C GLY A 139 3.39 1.84 28.15
N VAL A 140 4.45 2.41 27.57
CA VAL A 140 5.84 1.99 27.78
C VAL A 140 6.80 3.13 28.02
N PRO A 141 7.97 2.86 28.62
CA PRO A 141 9.13 3.73 28.52
C PRO A 141 9.56 3.98 27.08
N GLU A 142 10.08 5.18 26.79
CA GLU A 142 10.50 5.59 25.45
C GLU A 142 11.61 4.70 24.86
N ASP A 143 12.53 4.22 25.70
CA ASP A 143 13.60 3.30 25.33
C ASP A 143 13.10 1.90 24.93
N GLU A 144 11.91 1.49 25.38
CA GLU A 144 11.28 0.24 24.94
C GLU A 144 10.67 0.32 23.53
N VAL A 145 10.38 1.52 23.00
CA VAL A 145 9.76 1.68 21.68
C VAL A 145 10.64 1.07 20.60
N ALA A 146 11.96 1.31 20.67
CA ALA A 146 12.93 0.75 19.73
C ALA A 146 12.95 -0.78 19.77
N ALA A 147 13.01 -1.37 20.96
CA ALA A 147 13.02 -2.81 21.16
C ALA A 147 11.72 -3.45 20.65
N ARG A 148 10.57 -2.85 20.97
CA ARG A 148 9.26 -3.36 20.51
C ARG A 148 9.11 -3.27 19.00
N HIS A 149 9.35 -2.09 18.40
CA HIS A 149 9.20 -1.89 16.96
C HIS A 149 10.13 -2.81 16.15
N SER A 150 11.37 -3.00 16.60
CA SER A 150 12.36 -3.86 15.91
C SER A 150 12.17 -5.36 16.11
N SER A 151 11.44 -5.79 17.15
CA SER A 151 11.20 -7.21 17.42
C SER A 151 10.31 -7.91 16.37
N TYR A 152 9.51 -7.14 15.63
CA TYR A 152 8.59 -7.66 14.63
C TYR A 152 9.24 -7.80 13.26
N THR A 153 8.77 -8.79 12.50
CA THR A 153 9.05 -8.90 11.07
C THR A 153 7.86 -8.34 10.31
N TYR A 154 8.14 -7.39 9.45
CA TYR A 154 7.17 -6.69 8.64
C TYR A 154 7.13 -7.26 7.23
N ARG A 155 6.06 -6.98 6.51
CA ARG A 155 5.89 -7.32 5.11
C ARG A 155 5.43 -6.09 4.34
N VAL A 156 6.04 -5.84 3.18
CA VAL A 156 5.54 -4.82 2.25
C VAL A 156 4.18 -5.26 1.74
N ALA A 157 3.12 -4.58 2.15
CA ALA A 157 1.77 -4.87 1.69
C ALA A 157 1.55 -4.33 0.27
N PHE A 158 1.93 -3.06 0.06
CA PHE A 158 1.86 -2.38 -1.23
C PHE A 158 2.81 -1.17 -1.25
N CYS A 159 3.08 -0.65 -2.44
CA CYS A 159 3.86 0.57 -2.64
C CYS A 159 2.97 1.66 -3.27
N GLY A 160 3.22 2.92 -2.94
CA GLY A 160 2.41 4.05 -3.41
C GLY A 160 2.80 5.34 -2.71
N PHE A 161 2.02 6.43 -2.86
CA PHE A 161 2.31 7.78 -2.33
C PHE A 161 3.51 8.48 -2.97
N ALA A 162 4.69 7.86 -2.99
CA ALA A 162 5.89 8.34 -3.66
C ALA A 162 6.74 7.17 -4.16
N PRO A 163 7.59 7.36 -5.19
CA PRO A 163 8.55 6.34 -5.61
C PRO A 163 9.42 5.86 -4.44
N GLY A 164 9.47 4.54 -4.21
CA GLY A 164 10.18 3.92 -3.08
C GLY A 164 9.43 3.88 -1.76
N PHE A 165 8.23 4.47 -1.65
CA PHE A 165 7.46 4.41 -0.41
C PHE A 165 6.65 3.12 -0.34
N ALA A 166 6.91 2.34 0.71
CA ALA A 166 6.33 1.04 0.96
C ALA A 166 5.54 1.04 2.27
N TYR A 167 4.32 0.50 2.23
CA TYR A 167 3.48 0.31 3.40
C TYR A 167 3.79 -1.05 4.02
N LEU A 168 4.30 -1.06 5.25
CA LEU A 168 4.76 -2.26 5.94
C LEU A 168 3.72 -2.70 6.97
N THR A 169 3.16 -3.90 6.82
CA THR A 169 2.26 -4.52 7.82
C THR A 169 3.02 -5.58 8.64
N GLY A 170 2.47 -5.98 9.78
CA GLY A 170 3.09 -6.97 10.67
C GLY A 170 3.06 -6.56 12.15
N LEU A 171 2.71 -5.30 12.42
CA LEU A 171 2.53 -4.80 13.77
C LEU A 171 1.20 -5.33 14.37
N PRO A 172 1.20 -5.89 15.59
CA PRO A 172 -0.02 -6.41 16.21
C PRO A 172 -0.99 -5.30 16.60
N ALA A 173 -2.30 -5.61 16.63
CA ALA A 173 -3.37 -4.64 16.85
C ALA A 173 -3.20 -3.71 18.06
N PRO A 174 -2.72 -4.17 19.23
CA PRO A 174 -2.49 -3.29 20.39
C PRO A 174 -1.43 -2.22 20.18
N LEU A 175 -0.55 -2.36 19.17
CA LEU A 175 0.51 -1.40 18.87
C LEU A 175 0.14 -0.45 17.72
N HIS A 176 -1.09 -0.54 17.19
CA HIS A 176 -1.54 0.37 16.13
C HIS A 176 -1.71 1.77 16.70
N VAL A 177 -1.04 2.76 16.09
CA VAL A 177 -1.09 4.16 16.53
C VAL A 177 -1.89 5.02 15.55
N PRO A 178 -2.67 6.01 16.00
CA PRO A 178 -3.39 6.89 15.09
C PRO A 178 -2.42 7.77 14.29
N ARG A 179 -2.93 8.33 13.18
CA ARG A 179 -2.25 9.46 12.52
C ARG A 179 -2.33 10.69 13.42
N ARG A 180 -1.36 11.60 13.27
CA ARG A 180 -1.42 12.92 13.89
C ARG A 180 -2.67 13.66 13.43
N ALA A 181 -3.29 14.40 14.35
CA ALA A 181 -4.46 15.22 14.05
C ALA A 181 -4.17 16.28 12.97
N THR A 182 -2.99 16.90 13.05
CA THR A 182 -2.50 17.86 12.06
C THR A 182 -1.27 17.31 11.35
N PRO A 183 -1.32 17.06 10.03
CA PRO A 183 -0.16 16.62 9.26
C PRO A 183 0.99 17.63 9.32
N ARG A 184 2.23 17.14 9.29
CA ARG A 184 3.40 17.98 9.09
C ARG A 184 3.43 18.48 7.66
N THR A 185 3.78 19.75 7.49
CA THR A 185 4.06 20.33 6.17
C THR A 185 5.29 19.70 5.53
N ARG A 186 6.20 19.16 6.35
CA ARG A 186 7.41 18.48 5.90
C ARG A 186 7.81 17.37 6.87
N VAL A 187 7.96 16.17 6.33
CA VAL A 187 8.60 15.00 6.93
C VAL A 187 9.92 14.79 6.19
N PRO A 188 11.06 14.61 6.88
CA PRO A 188 12.35 14.42 6.21
C PRO A 188 12.44 13.06 5.49
N ALA A 189 13.30 13.00 4.47
CA ALA A 189 13.68 11.72 3.87
C ALA A 189 14.40 10.86 4.94
N GLY A 190 14.16 9.55 4.91
CA GLY A 190 14.66 8.61 5.91
C GLY A 190 13.78 8.49 7.14
N ALA A 191 12.76 9.34 7.33
CA ALA A 191 11.88 9.22 8.50
C ALA A 191 11.23 7.84 8.56
N VAL A 192 11.39 7.15 9.68
CA VAL A 192 10.72 5.90 10.02
C VAL A 192 9.47 6.25 10.81
N ALA A 193 8.32 5.76 10.36
CA ALA A 193 7.04 6.24 10.85
C ALA A 193 5.97 5.16 10.98
N LEU A 194 4.98 5.42 11.84
CA LEU A 194 3.84 4.56 12.12
C LEU A 194 2.51 5.26 11.83
N ALA A 195 1.54 4.52 11.28
CA ALA A 195 0.14 4.92 11.17
C ALA A 195 -0.81 3.71 11.00
N GLY A 196 -1.73 3.58 11.95
CA GLY A 196 -2.63 2.45 12.09
C GLY A 196 -1.82 1.14 12.15
N PRO A 197 -2.12 0.16 11.28
CA PRO A 197 -1.39 -1.11 11.23
C PRO A 197 -0.03 -1.03 10.56
N ASN A 198 0.36 0.14 10.03
CA ASN A 198 1.49 0.25 9.12
C ASN A 198 2.70 0.92 9.76
N SER A 199 3.88 0.43 9.40
CA SER A 199 5.15 1.15 9.47
C SER A 199 5.59 1.55 8.05
N ALA A 200 6.48 2.52 7.91
CA ALA A 200 7.05 2.94 6.64
C ALA A 200 8.37 3.69 6.83
N VAL A 201 9.15 3.79 5.77
CA VAL A 201 10.28 4.71 5.67
C VAL A 201 10.03 5.68 4.53
N TYR A 202 10.11 6.98 4.80
CA TYR A 202 9.92 8.02 3.80
C TYR A 202 11.14 8.09 2.86
N PRO A 203 11.01 7.81 1.55
CA PRO A 203 12.15 7.82 0.62
C PRO A 203 12.61 9.24 0.28
N ARG A 204 11.72 10.23 0.44
CA ARG A 204 11.95 11.65 0.11
C ARG A 204 11.19 12.54 1.08
N ALA A 205 11.58 13.81 1.13
CA ALA A 205 10.87 14.79 1.95
C ALA A 205 9.50 15.09 1.37
N THR A 206 8.44 14.90 2.17
CA THR A 206 7.03 15.05 1.75
C THR A 206 6.18 15.55 2.93
N PRO A 207 5.01 16.17 2.72
CA PRO A 207 4.06 16.38 3.80
C PRO A 207 3.52 15.02 4.29
N GLY A 208 3.23 14.90 5.59
CA GLY A 208 2.81 13.62 6.15
C GLY A 208 2.27 13.71 7.58
N GLY A 209 1.27 12.89 7.89
CA GLY A 209 0.62 12.84 9.21
C GLY A 209 0.92 11.57 10.02
N TRP A 210 1.97 10.83 9.66
CA TRP A 210 2.36 9.64 10.42
C TRP A 210 3.21 10.03 11.63
N GLN A 211 3.18 9.20 12.67
CA GLN A 211 4.03 9.36 13.86
C GLN A 211 5.45 8.95 13.50
N ILE A 212 6.41 9.87 13.64
CA ILE A 212 7.82 9.65 13.29
C ILE A 212 8.57 9.18 14.53
N ILE A 213 9.08 7.95 14.47
CA ILE A 213 9.78 7.28 15.59
C ILE A 213 11.28 7.16 15.37
N GLY A 214 11.80 7.50 14.20
CA GLY A 214 13.24 7.47 13.97
C GLY A 214 13.66 7.82 12.56
N THR A 215 14.91 7.52 12.27
CA THR A 215 15.58 7.86 11.03
C THR A 215 16.34 6.66 10.48
N PHE A 216 16.02 6.30 9.24
CA PHE A 216 16.82 5.43 8.39
C PHE A 216 17.88 6.28 7.68
N PRO A 217 19.18 6.02 7.89
CA PRO A 217 20.25 6.94 7.49
C PRO A 217 20.49 7.02 5.98
N ASP A 218 20.01 6.04 5.19
CA ASP A 218 20.32 5.94 3.76
C ASP A 218 19.07 5.87 2.87
N PRO A 219 18.20 6.90 2.87
CA PRO A 219 16.94 6.88 2.12
C PRO A 219 17.13 6.74 0.60
N GLY A 220 18.32 7.01 0.05
CA GLY A 220 18.64 6.81 -1.36
C GLY A 220 18.51 5.34 -1.78
N ARG A 221 18.77 4.40 -0.87
CA ARG A 221 18.57 2.97 -1.13
C ARG A 221 17.12 2.56 -1.33
N LEU A 222 16.14 3.35 -0.87
CA LEU A 222 14.73 3.00 -1.04
C LEU A 222 14.25 3.17 -2.48
N TRP A 223 14.89 4.08 -3.22
CA TRP A 223 14.60 4.32 -4.62
C TRP A 223 15.82 4.83 -5.39
N ASP A 224 16.32 3.99 -6.30
CA ASP A 224 17.41 4.32 -7.22
C ASP A 224 16.98 4.08 -8.67
N PRO A 225 16.66 5.13 -9.44
CA PRO A 225 16.21 4.98 -10.83
C PRO A 225 17.31 4.45 -11.78
N THR A 226 18.57 4.37 -11.32
CA THR A 226 19.70 3.87 -12.10
C THR A 226 19.99 2.38 -11.89
N SER A 227 19.34 1.75 -10.90
CA SER A 227 19.47 0.33 -10.59
C SER A 227 18.51 -0.53 -11.43
N ASP A 228 18.92 -1.75 -11.77
CA ASP A 228 18.05 -2.78 -12.39
C ASP A 228 16.79 -3.05 -11.56
N GLN A 229 16.89 -2.91 -10.23
CA GLN A 229 15.74 -2.97 -9.33
C GLN A 229 15.58 -1.62 -8.61
N ALA A 230 14.86 -0.70 -9.27
CA ALA A 230 14.76 0.67 -8.81
C ALA A 230 14.18 0.84 -7.39
N ALA A 231 13.29 -0.07 -6.95
CA ALA A 231 12.76 -0.08 -5.59
C ALA A 231 13.37 -1.23 -4.77
N LEU A 232 13.98 -0.90 -3.64
CA LEU A 232 14.47 -1.90 -2.68
C LEU A 232 13.32 -2.70 -2.07
N LEU A 233 12.19 -2.04 -1.81
CA LEU A 233 11.02 -2.61 -1.16
C LEU A 233 9.90 -2.81 -2.19
N THR A 234 9.59 -4.07 -2.51
CA THR A 234 8.51 -4.46 -3.41
C THR A 234 7.43 -5.24 -2.66
N PRO A 235 6.17 -5.26 -3.15
CA PRO A 235 5.09 -5.98 -2.49
C PRO A 235 5.44 -7.44 -2.21
N GLY A 236 5.39 -7.81 -0.94
CA GLY A 236 5.72 -9.14 -0.43
C GLY A 236 7.10 -9.31 0.18
N THR A 237 8.01 -8.35 0.02
CA THR A 237 9.31 -8.32 0.70
C THR A 237 9.13 -8.35 2.22
N GLN A 238 9.91 -9.19 2.90
CA GLN A 238 10.01 -9.18 4.36
C GLN A 238 11.03 -8.14 4.82
N VAL A 239 10.69 -7.38 5.85
CA VAL A 239 11.50 -6.28 6.37
C VAL A 239 11.67 -6.45 7.88
N ARG A 240 12.87 -6.23 8.40
CA ARG A 240 13.11 -6.08 9.84
C ARG A 240 13.84 -4.78 10.10
N PHE A 241 13.43 -4.06 11.14
CA PHE A 241 14.17 -2.89 11.59
C PHE A 241 15.26 -3.32 12.57
N SER A 242 16.44 -2.72 12.47
CA SER A 242 17.55 -2.95 13.40
C SER A 242 17.88 -1.63 14.09
N PRO A 243 17.73 -1.50 15.42
CA PRO A 243 18.19 -0.32 16.13
C PRO A 243 19.69 -0.11 15.89
N LEU A 244 20.07 1.11 15.55
CA LEU A 244 21.44 1.58 15.65
C LEU A 244 21.60 2.25 17.02
N GLU A 245 22.74 2.04 17.66
CA GLU A 245 23.08 2.85 18.83
C GLU A 245 23.13 4.31 18.40
N SER A 246 22.36 5.15 19.09
CA SER A 246 22.36 6.58 18.82
C SER A 246 23.75 7.10 19.15
N ARG A 247 24.44 7.69 18.16
CA ARG A 247 25.75 8.28 18.37
C ARG A 247 25.57 9.51 19.25
N ALA A 248 25.67 9.31 20.57
CA ALA A 248 25.63 10.37 21.56
C ALA A 248 26.56 11.50 21.12
N THR A 249 26.00 12.70 20.98
CA THR A 249 26.72 13.91 20.63
C THR A 249 27.84 14.13 21.65
N THR A 250 29.07 13.81 21.28
CA THR A 250 30.24 14.34 21.99
C THR A 250 30.37 15.80 21.58
N ALA A 251 29.58 16.66 22.22
CA ALA A 251 29.86 18.08 22.27
C ALA A 251 31.14 18.25 23.10
N LYS A 252 32.30 18.18 22.45
CA LYS A 252 33.56 18.60 23.05
C LYS A 252 33.75 20.09 22.79
N ALA A 253 33.54 20.84 23.87
CA ALA A 253 33.89 22.23 24.15
C ALA A 253 34.70 22.98 23.07
N ALA A 254 34.15 24.13 22.69
CA ALA A 254 34.91 25.22 22.06
C ALA A 254 36.16 25.57 22.89
N PRO A 255 37.32 25.85 22.28
CA PRO A 255 38.45 26.42 23.01
C PRO A 255 38.08 27.82 23.49
N ALA A 256 38.28 28.07 24.78
CA ALA A 256 38.17 29.38 25.38
C ALA A 256 39.15 30.36 24.71
N GLU A 257 38.60 31.51 24.39
CA GLU A 257 39.25 32.73 23.90
C GLU A 257 40.42 33.13 24.81
N ALA A 258 41.62 33.25 24.22
CA ALA A 258 42.80 33.73 24.91
C ALA A 258 42.70 35.26 25.08
N ALA A 259 42.65 35.73 26.32
CA ALA A 259 42.77 37.13 26.66
C ALA A 259 44.21 37.63 26.39
N PRO A 260 44.40 38.90 25.96
CA PRO A 260 45.70 39.46 25.68
C PRO A 260 46.45 39.78 26.98
N THR A 261 47.65 39.20 27.15
CA THR A 261 48.62 39.63 28.16
C THR A 261 49.30 40.93 27.73
N THR A 262 49.00 42.01 28.44
CA THR A 262 49.81 43.24 28.49
C THR A 262 51.14 42.92 29.16
N PRO A 263 52.31 43.27 28.60
CA PRO A 263 53.54 43.37 29.37
C PRO A 263 53.63 44.79 29.95
N ASP A 264 53.48 44.90 31.28
CA ASP A 264 54.02 46.04 32.03
C ASP A 264 55.43 45.68 32.52
N GLY A 265 56.35 46.62 32.38
CA GLY A 265 57.79 46.36 32.38
C GLY A 265 58.49 46.42 33.74
N GLY A 266 59.82 46.27 33.70
CA GLY A 266 60.71 46.89 34.68
C GLY A 266 61.91 46.07 35.17
N ALA A 267 63.09 46.63 34.89
CA ALA A 267 64.36 46.56 35.63
C ALA A 267 65.28 45.33 35.45
N ALA A 268 66.33 45.50 34.64
CA ALA A 268 67.68 45.89 35.10
C ALA A 268 68.56 46.29 33.90
#